data_AF-A0A352VMF1-F1
#
_entry.id   AF-A0A352VMF1-F1
#
_cell.length_a   1.000
_cell.length_b   1.000
_cell.length_c   1.000
_cell.angle_alpha   90.00
_cell.angle_beta   90.00
_cell.angle_gamma   90.00
#
_symmetry.space_group_name_H-M   'P 1'
#
loop_
_entity.id
_entity.type
_entity.pdbx_description
1 polymer ?
#
loop_
_entity_poly.entity_id
_entity_poly.type
_entity_poly.pdbx_seq_one_letter_code
_entity_poly.pdbx_strand_id
1 'polypeptide(L)' 'PTEIAFDIVSAHRALEALDRREAFGFNFDPSHLEWQGMEPARFIDEFPDRIYHVHM' A
#
# COMPACT_ATOMS: atom_id res chain seq x y z
N PRO A 1 2.78 -11.23 11.69
CA PRO A 1 2.17 -9.99 11.18
C PRO A 1 3.12 -8.83 11.44
N THR A 2 4.07 -8.62 10.53
CA THR A 2 5.22 -7.71 10.70
C THR A 2 5.32 -6.78 9.49
N GLU A 3 4.18 -6.45 8.90
CA GLU A 3 4.09 -5.53 7.77
C GLU A 3 3.85 -4.11 8.29
N ILE A 4 4.58 -3.15 7.73
CA ILE A 4 4.61 -1.75 8.18
C ILE A 4 3.48 -0.94 7.51
N ALA A 5 2.94 -1.42 6.38
CA ALA A 5 1.83 -0.82 5.63
C ALA A 5 0.82 -1.91 5.27
N PHE A 6 -0.26 -2.02 6.05
CA PHE A 6 -1.32 -3.03 5.92
C PHE A 6 -2.69 -2.41 5.60
N ASP A 7 -2.80 -1.10 5.65
CA ASP A 7 -3.99 -0.33 5.29
C ASP A 7 -3.57 1.04 4.73
N ILE A 8 -4.54 1.85 4.30
CA ILE A 8 -4.27 3.19 3.77
C ILE A 8 -3.59 4.09 4.81
N VAL A 9 -3.98 3.99 6.08
CA VAL A 9 -3.47 4.86 7.16
C VAL A 9 -2.01 4.56 7.47
N SER A 10 -1.66 3.28 7.58
CA SER A 10 -0.31 2.79 7.82
C SER A 10 0.58 2.99 6.58
N ALA A 11 0.04 2.84 5.37
CA ALA A 11 0.73 3.17 4.13
C ALA A 11 1.13 4.65 4.06
N HIS A 12 0.23 5.58 4.43
CA HIS A 12 0.57 7.00 4.56
C HIS A 12 1.69 7.23 5.58
N ARG A 13 1.57 6.65 6.77
CA ARG A 13 2.61 6.75 7.81
C ARG A 13 3.96 6.21 7.35
N ALA A 14 3.98 5.12 6.59
CA ALA A 14 5.19 4.53 6.05
C ALA A 14 5.85 5.46 5.00
N LEU A 15 5.05 6.09 4.14
CA LEU A 15 5.54 7.08 3.18
C LEU A 15 6.08 8.32 3.89
N GLU A 16 5.38 8.85 4.89
CA GLU A 16 5.82 10.00 5.69
C GLU A 16 7.13 9.70 6.44
N ALA A 17 7.24 8.53 7.07
CA ALA A 17 8.45 8.12 7.79
C ALA A 17 9.69 7.99 6.90
N LEU A 18 9.49 7.83 5.59
CA LEU A 18 10.55 7.71 4.58
C LEU A 18 10.66 8.95 3.70
N ASP A 19 10.08 10.08 4.13
CA ASP A 19 10.07 11.37 3.42
C ASP A 19 9.60 11.23 1.96
N ARG A 20 8.65 10.32 1.74
CA ARG A 20 8.05 10.00 0.43
C ARG A 20 9.09 9.72 -0.66
N ARG A 21 10.25 9.15 -0.31
CA ARG A 21 11.32 8.85 -1.26
C ARG A 21 10.81 8.03 -2.45
N GLU A 22 11.16 8.44 -3.67
CA GLU A 22 10.68 7.80 -4.90
C GLU A 22 11.09 6.33 -5.02
N ALA A 23 12.20 5.92 -4.43
CA ALA A 23 12.62 4.51 -4.46
C ALA A 23 11.71 3.57 -3.65
N PHE A 24 10.79 4.11 -2.84
CA PHE A 24 9.89 3.32 -2.02
C PHE A 24 8.45 3.38 -2.56
N GLY A 25 7.95 2.22 -2.95
CA GLY A 25 6.58 2.00 -3.39
C GLY A 25 6.04 0.66 -2.88
N PHE A 26 4.84 0.33 -3.29
CA PHE A 26 4.10 -0.85 -2.86
C PHE A 26 4.11 -1.92 -3.96
N ASN A 27 4.22 -3.17 -3.51
CA ASN A 27 3.81 -4.32 -4.28
C ASN A 27 2.32 -4.56 -3.95
N PHE A 28 1.45 -4.40 -4.93
CA PHE A 28 0.02 -4.52 -4.74
C PHE A 28 -0.43 -5.97 -4.87
N ASP A 29 -1.00 -6.51 -3.79
CA ASP A 29 -1.64 -7.82 -3.76
C ASP A 29 -3.03 -7.67 -3.12
N PRO A 30 -4.13 -7.81 -3.90
CA PRO A 30 -5.47 -7.56 -3.40
C PRO A 30 -5.92 -8.58 -2.35
N SER A 31 -5.36 -9.80 -2.36
CA SER A 31 -5.83 -10.89 -1.48
C SER A 31 -5.66 -10.57 0.01
N HIS A 32 -4.61 -9.83 0.36
CA HIS A 32 -4.35 -9.41 1.74
C HIS A 32 -5.33 -8.32 2.19
N LEU A 33 -5.63 -7.37 1.31
CA LEU A 33 -6.53 -6.24 1.58
C LEU A 33 -7.98 -6.72 1.71
N GLU A 34 -8.43 -7.60 0.82
CA GLU A 34 -9.79 -8.16 0.87
C GLU A 34 -10.01 -8.96 2.16
N TRP A 35 -9.03 -9.76 2.59
CA TRP A 35 -9.12 -10.51 3.84
C TRP A 35 -9.21 -9.60 5.09
N GLN A 36 -8.63 -8.40 5.02
CA GLN A 36 -8.72 -7.38 6.07
C GLN A 36 -10.01 -6.55 6.00
N GLY A 37 -10.90 -6.84 5.03
CA GLY A 37 -12.15 -6.12 4.83
C GLY A 37 -11.98 -4.76 4.16
N MET A 38 -10.82 -4.51 3.53
CA MET A 38 -10.58 -3.32 2.74
C MET A 38 -11.08 -3.48 1.30
N GLU A 39 -11.38 -2.34 0.67
CA GLU A 39 -11.68 -2.26 -0.76
C GLU A 39 -10.36 -2.02 -1.52
N PRO A 40 -9.81 -3.00 -2.25
CA PRO A 40 -8.48 -2.88 -2.85
C PRO A 40 -8.39 -1.76 -3.89
N ALA A 41 -9.48 -1.49 -4.60
CA ALA A 41 -9.56 -0.39 -5.57
C ALA A 41 -9.23 0.97 -4.93
N ARG A 42 -9.71 1.23 -3.70
CA ARG A 42 -9.38 2.48 -2.98
C ARG A 42 -7.91 2.63 -2.68
N PHE A 43 -7.19 1.53 -2.46
CA PHE A 43 -5.75 1.58 -2.22
C PHE A 43 -5.00 2.01 -3.49
N ILE A 44 -5.44 1.55 -4.67
CA ILE A 44 -4.89 1.97 -5.96
C ILE A 44 -5.19 3.45 -6.21
N ASP A 45 -6.43 3.89 -5.97
CA ASP A 45 -6.83 5.28 -6.17
C ASP A 45 -6.09 6.26 -5.26
N GLU A 46 -5.76 5.83 -4.03
CA GLU A 46 -5.04 6.65 -3.05
C GLU A 46 -3.54 6.75 -3.34
N PHE A 47 -2.92 5.69 -3.88
CA PHE A 47 -1.47 5.63 -4.13
C PHE A 47 -1.10 5.31 -5.59
N PRO A 48 -1.66 6.02 -6.59
CA PRO A 48 -1.51 5.68 -8.00
C PRO A 48 -0.05 5.82 -8.48
N ASP A 49 0.72 6.70 -7.86
CA ASP A 49 2.13 6.98 -8.15
C ASP A 49 3.10 6.07 -7.40
N ARG A 50 2.62 5.16 -6.57
CA ARG A 50 3.45 4.30 -5.69
C ARG A 50 3.27 2.81 -5.92
N ILE A 51 2.49 2.36 -6.90
CA ILE A 51 2.38 0.93 -7.23
C ILE A 51 3.48 0.52 -8.21
N TYR A 52 4.48 -0.24 -7.76
CA TYR A 52 5.64 -0.61 -8.58
C TYR A 52 5.57 -2.04 -9.12
N HIS A 53 4.75 -2.88 -8.49
CA HIS A 53 4.54 -4.26 -8.90
C HIS A 53 3.14 -4.72 -8.48
N VAL A 54 2.59 -5.70 -9.19
CA VAL A 54 1.28 -6.29 -8.91
C VAL A 54 1.41 -7.81 -8.88
N HIS A 55 0.81 -8.44 -7.87
CA HIS A 55 0.64 -9.88 -7.77
C HIS A 55 -0.84 -10.23 -8.02
N MET A 56 -1.11 -11.26 -8.85
CA MET A 56 -2.45 -11.70 -9.26
C MET A 56 -2.71 -13.14 -8.81
#